data_AF-A0AAD9ZEG2-F1
#
_entry.id   AF-A0AAD9ZEG2-F1
#
_cell.length_a   1.000
_cell.length_b   1.000
_cell.length_c   1.000
_cell.angle_alpha   90.00
_cell.angle_beta   90.00
_cell.angle_gamma   90.00
#
_symmetry.space_group_name_H-M   'P 1'
#
loop_
_entity.id
_entity.type
_entity.pdbx_description
1 polymer ?
#
loop_
_entity_poly.entity_id
_entity_poly.type
_entity_poly.pdbx_seq_one_letter_code
_entity_poly.pdbx_strand_id
1 'polypeptide(L)'
;MDSVNDSLGASSDPKTAIVRQIQQEAAINNARQLIDKMNNHCFQKCVPTPGSSLSRKEEGCLTQCMEKYMATWNTVSRQYIARIQKSSNLGGVGGDEGFGI
;
A
#
# COMPACT_ATOMS: atom_id res chain seq x y z
N MET A 1 -6.27 -45.05 6.11
CA MET A 1 -6.85 -43.83 5.50
C MET A 1 -5.68 -43.00 5.02
N ASP A 2 -5.07 -43.46 3.94
CA ASP A 2 -3.96 -42.83 3.24
C ASP A 2 -4.59 -42.10 2.06
N SER A 3 -4.60 -40.75 2.08
CA SER A 3 -4.82 -39.90 0.91
C SER A 3 -4.82 -38.43 1.32
N VAL A 4 -3.64 -37.81 1.38
CA VAL A 4 -3.48 -36.42 0.93
C VAL A 4 -2.14 -36.32 0.19
N ASN A 5 -2.18 -36.82 -1.04
CA ASN A 5 -1.51 -36.32 -2.22
C ASN A 5 -0.44 -35.23 -1.98
N ASP A 6 0.79 -35.70 -1.83
CA ASP A 6 2.05 -35.01 -2.08
C ASP A 6 2.08 -34.54 -3.56
N SER A 7 1.36 -33.46 -3.86
CA SER A 7 1.39 -32.79 -5.17
C SER A 7 1.19 -31.30 -4.98
N LEU A 8 2.11 -30.68 -4.27
CA LEU A 8 2.37 -29.27 -4.39
C LEU A 8 3.83 -29.15 -4.78
N GLY A 9 4.07 -29.14 -6.09
CA GLY A 9 5.35 -28.78 -6.70
C GLY A 9 5.70 -27.32 -6.44
N ALA A 10 5.92 -26.97 -5.18
CA ALA A 10 6.73 -25.84 -4.81
C ALA A 10 8.13 -26.39 -4.61
N SER A 11 8.98 -26.28 -5.63
CA SER A 11 10.37 -25.97 -5.37
C SER A 11 10.37 -24.61 -4.66
N SER A 12 10.04 -24.59 -3.37
CA SER A 12 10.16 -23.41 -2.53
C SER A 12 11.64 -23.18 -2.34
N ASP A 13 12.25 -22.53 -3.33
CA ASP A 13 13.52 -21.85 -3.15
C ASP A 13 13.35 -21.00 -1.88
N PRO A 14 14.16 -21.20 -0.83
CA PRO A 14 14.08 -20.40 0.40
C PRO A 14 14.09 -18.90 0.11
N LYS A 15 14.68 -18.45 -1.00
CA LYS A 15 14.59 -17.06 -1.46
C LYS A 15 13.16 -16.61 -1.75
N THR A 16 12.34 -17.45 -2.39
CA THR A 16 10.93 -17.13 -2.70
C THR A 16 10.11 -16.97 -1.42
N ALA A 17 10.35 -17.81 -0.41
CA ALA A 17 9.68 -17.69 0.88
C ALA A 17 10.06 -16.38 1.60
N ILE A 18 11.35 -16.02 1.60
CA ILE A 18 11.85 -14.77 2.20
C ILE A 18 11.30 -13.54 1.47
N VAL A 19 11.28 -13.54 0.13
CA VAL A 19 10.73 -12.41 -0.65
C VAL A 19 9.25 -12.18 -0.34
N ARG A 20 8.45 -13.25 -0.21
CA ARG A 20 7.04 -13.14 0.16
C ARG A 20 6.86 -12.54 1.55
N GLN A 21 7.68 -12.96 2.52
CA GLN A 21 7.66 -12.39 3.87
C GLN A 21 7.98 -10.89 3.83
N ILE A 22 9.04 -10.49 3.13
CA ILE A 22 9.43 -9.08 2.99
C ILE A 22 8.29 -8.25 2.36
N GLN A 23 7.62 -8.77 1.33
CA GLN A 23 6.50 -8.08 0.69
C GLN A 23 5.32 -7.88 1.65
N GLN A 24 5.01 -8.89 2.48
CA GLN A 24 3.95 -8.79 3.47
C GLN A 24 4.29 -7.74 4.54
N GLU A 25 5.52 -7.75 5.04
CA GLU A 25 6.00 -6.76 6.02
C GLU A 25 5.97 -5.34 5.42
N ALA A 26 6.38 -5.18 4.17
CA ALA A 26 6.33 -3.91 3.46
C ALA A 26 4.88 -3.40 3.32
N ALA A 27 3.93 -4.27 2.97
CA ALA A 27 2.52 -3.90 2.87
C ALA A 27 1.96 -3.40 4.22
N ILE A 28 2.26 -4.12 5.31
CA ILE A 28 1.84 -3.73 6.66
C ILE A 28 2.47 -2.37 7.05
N ASN A 29 3.76 -2.19 6.80
CA ASN A 29 4.45 -0.94 7.14
C ASN A 29 3.92 0.25 6.32
N ASN A 30 3.62 0.06 5.05
CA ASN A 30 3.00 1.09 4.21
C ASN A 30 1.60 1.48 4.73
N ALA A 31 0.79 0.50 5.15
CA ALA A 31 -0.52 0.77 5.74
C ALA A 31 -0.40 1.54 7.06
N ARG A 32 0.54 1.19 7.92
CA ARG A 32 0.83 1.93 9.17
C ARG A 32 1.19 3.38 8.90
N GLN A 33 2.09 3.63 7.95
CA GLN A 33 2.48 5.00 7.58
C GLN A 33 1.31 5.83 7.05
N LEU A 34 0.40 5.21 6.29
CA LEU A 34 -0.81 5.89 5.82
C LEU A 34 -1.71 6.29 7.00
N ILE A 35 -1.94 5.36 7.93
CA ILE A 35 -2.73 5.60 9.14
C ILE A 35 -2.11 6.72 9.98
N ASP A 36 -0.80 6.69 10.21
CA ASP A 36 -0.11 7.72 11.00
C ASP A 36 -0.23 9.10 10.36
N LYS A 37 -0.08 9.20 9.03
CA LYS A 37 -0.25 10.47 8.32
C LYS A 37 -1.68 10.97 8.36
N MET A 38 -2.65 10.08 8.19
CA MET A 38 -4.08 10.42 8.26
C MET A 38 -4.45 10.89 9.67
N ASN A 39 -3.99 10.19 10.70
CA ASN A 39 -4.24 10.52 12.10
C ASN A 39 -3.70 11.92 12.43
N ASN A 40 -2.43 12.19 12.10
CA ASN A 40 -1.82 13.50 12.35
C ASN A 40 -2.55 14.62 11.59
N HIS A 41 -2.90 14.38 10.32
CA HIS A 41 -3.62 15.37 9.50
C HIS A 41 -5.01 15.69 10.08
N CYS A 42 -5.81 14.66 10.35
CA CYS A 42 -7.17 14.84 10.82
C CYS A 42 -7.22 15.37 12.24
N PHE A 43 -6.30 14.96 13.13
CA PHE A 43 -6.19 15.53 14.47
C PHE A 43 -5.91 17.03 14.42
N GLN A 44 -4.89 17.45 13.66
CA GLN A 44 -4.53 18.86 13.53
C GLN A 44 -5.68 19.72 12.96
N LYS A 45 -6.51 19.15 12.07
CA LYS A 45 -7.63 19.86 11.44
C LYS A 45 -8.88 19.90 12.29
N CYS A 46 -9.15 18.84 13.05
CA CYS A 46 -10.43 18.65 13.71
C CYS A 46 -10.42 18.88 15.21
N VAL A 47 -9.27 18.82 15.89
CA VAL A 47 -9.15 18.92 17.35
C VAL A 47 -8.44 20.22 17.73
N PRO A 48 -9.14 21.37 17.82
CA PRO A 48 -8.53 22.66 18.13
C PRO A 48 -8.08 22.78 19.59
N THR A 49 -8.77 22.10 20.51
CA THR A 49 -8.47 22.11 21.94
C THR A 49 -8.39 20.67 22.43
N PRO A 50 -7.18 20.08 22.47
CA PRO A 50 -7.04 18.69 22.91
C PRO A 50 -7.46 18.52 24.37
N GLY A 51 -8.22 17.46 24.64
CA GLY A 51 -8.70 17.10 25.96
C GLY A 51 -8.76 15.58 26.14
N SER A 52 -9.28 15.14 27.29
CA SER A 52 -9.42 13.70 27.60
C SER A 52 -10.50 12.99 26.80
N SER A 53 -11.36 13.74 26.09
CA SER A 53 -12.46 13.24 25.29
C SER A 53 -12.70 14.13 24.08
N LEU A 54 -13.23 13.55 23.01
CA LEU A 54 -13.68 14.30 21.84
C LEU A 54 -15.09 14.82 22.08
N SER A 55 -15.34 16.06 21.69
CA SER A 55 -16.70 16.58 21.56
C SER A 55 -17.39 15.98 20.35
N ARG A 56 -18.72 15.98 20.34
CA ARG A 56 -19.54 15.48 19.20
C ARG A 56 -19.18 16.15 17.87
N LYS A 57 -18.75 17.42 17.91
CA LYS A 57 -18.31 18.17 16.73
C LYS A 57 -16.96 17.67 16.22
N GLU A 58 -16.02 17.38 17.11
CA GLU A 58 -14.71 16.84 16.77
C GLU A 58 -14.83 15.42 16.20
N GLU A 59 -15.65 14.57 16.82
CA GLU A 59 -15.97 13.23 16.29
C GLU A 59 -16.54 13.30 14.86
N GLY A 60 -17.56 14.15 14.65
CA GLY A 60 -18.15 14.35 13.33
C GLY A 60 -17.16 14.89 12.29
N CYS A 61 -16.25 15.79 12.70
CA CYS A 61 -15.18 16.28 11.84
C CYS A 61 -14.18 15.18 11.48
N LEU A 62 -13.75 14.38 12.46
CA LEU A 62 -12.80 13.29 12.27
C LEU A 62 -13.34 12.23 11.31
N THR A 63 -14.60 11.81 11.46
CA THR A 63 -15.25 10.87 10.53
C THR A 63 -15.20 11.41 9.09
N GLN A 64 -15.65 12.65 8.88
CA GLN A 64 -15.64 13.26 7.55
C GLN A 64 -14.21 13.47 7.01
N CYS A 65 -13.26 13.81 7.88
CA CYS A 65 -11.87 13.99 7.49
C CYS A 65 -11.27 12.69 6.98
N MET A 66 -11.43 11.59 7.72
CA MET A 66 -10.89 10.28 7.33
C MET A 66 -11.51 9.78 6.03
N GLU A 67 -12.84 9.91 5.87
CA GLU A 67 -13.54 9.55 4.62
C GLU A 67 -12.98 10.31 3.42
N LYS A 68 -12.86 11.64 3.53
CA LYS A 68 -12.31 12.50 2.48
C LYS A 68 -10.84 12.17 2.20
N TYR A 69 -10.04 11.98 3.25
CA TYR A 69 -8.62 11.67 3.13
C TYR A 69 -8.40 10.37 2.35
N MET A 70 -9.14 9.31 2.70
CA MET A 70 -9.05 8.03 2.00
C MET A 70 -9.56 8.12 0.55
N ALA A 71 -10.64 8.85 0.30
CA ALA A 71 -11.14 9.08 -1.06
C ALA A 71 -10.12 9.82 -1.94
N THR A 72 -9.48 10.86 -1.39
CA THR A 72 -8.42 11.60 -2.07
C THR A 72 -7.18 10.74 -2.28
N TRP A 73 -6.72 10.02 -1.25
CA TRP A 73 -5.57 9.12 -1.35
C TRP A 73 -5.77 8.07 -2.45
N ASN A 74 -6.92 7.41 -2.48
CA ASN A 74 -7.27 6.41 -3.51
C ASN A 74 -7.21 7.01 -4.93
N THR A 75 -7.75 8.21 -5.09
CA THR A 75 -7.78 8.91 -6.38
C THR A 75 -6.38 9.29 -6.84
N VAL A 76 -5.59 9.90 -5.96
CA VAL A 76 -4.20 10.30 -6.26
C VAL A 76 -3.32 9.07 -6.51
N SER A 77 -3.45 8.02 -5.70
CA SER A 77 -2.70 6.77 -5.82
C SER A 77 -2.88 6.12 -7.19
N ARG A 78 -4.13 5.98 -7.67
CA ARG A 78 -4.42 5.46 -9.01
C ARG A 78 -3.77 6.28 -10.12
N GLN A 79 -3.91 7.61 -10.04
CA GLN A 79 -3.33 8.51 -11.04
C GLN A 79 -1.80 8.46 -11.04
N TYR A 80 -1.20 8.39 -9.86
CA TYR A 80 0.24 8.30 -9.68
C TYR A 80 0.80 7.00 -10.27
N ILE A 81 0.19 5.85 -9.97
CA ILE A 81 0.58 4.55 -10.52
C ILE A 81 0.44 4.53 -12.05
N ALA A 82 -0.69 5.04 -12.57
CA ALA A 82 -0.90 5.12 -14.01
C ALA A 82 0.20 5.95 -14.72
N ARG A 83 0.68 7.03 -14.09
CA ARG A 83 1.80 7.81 -14.63
C ARG A 83 3.14 7.07 -14.57
N ILE A 84 3.41 6.35 -13.48
CA ILE A 84 4.64 5.54 -13.37
C ILE A 84 4.68 4.48 -14.48
N GLN A 85 3.58 3.74 -14.66
CA GLN A 85 3.49 2.70 -15.69
C GLN A 85 3.67 3.26 -17.11
N LYS A 86 3.12 4.45 -17.37
CA LYS A 86 3.32 5.15 -18.65
C LYS A 86 4.77 5.57 -18.85
N SER A 87 5.45 5.98 -17.79
CA SER A 87 6.86 6.41 -17.82
C SER A 87 7.82 5.22 -17.97
N SER A 88 7.52 4.08 -17.32
CA SER A 88 8.31 2.85 -17.47
C SER A 88 8.24 2.25 -18.87
N ASN A 89 7.13 2.43 -19.60
CA ASN A 89 7.00 1.98 -20.99
C ASN A 89 7.75 2.88 -22.00
N LEU A 90 8.12 4.11 -21.64
CA LEU A 90 8.83 5.05 -22.50
C LEU A 90 10.36 5.04 -22.30
N GLY A 91 10.86 4.26 -21.33
CA GLY A 91 12.29 4.09 -21.04
C GLY A 91 12.96 2.85 -21.68
N GLY A 92 12.22 2.08 -22.49
CA GLY A 92 12.75 0.92 -23.21
C GLY A 92 13.42 1.31 -24.54
N VAL A 93 14.50 2.08 -24.48
CA VAL A 93 15.40 2.31 -25.63
C VAL A 93 16.56 1.32 -25.56
N GLY A 94 16.60 0.40 -26.53
CA GLY A 94 17.81 -0.09 -27.19
C GLY A 94 18.78 -0.95 -26.38
N GLY A 95 18.79 -2.26 -26.65
CA GLY A 95 19.95 -3.09 -26.37
C GLY A 95 19.64 -4.57 -26.14
N ASP A 96 19.14 -5.28 -27.16
CA ASP A 96 19.45 -6.70 -27.32
C ASP A 96 19.28 -7.09 -28.80
N GLU A 97 20.26 -6.70 -29.62
CA GLU A 97 20.58 -7.46 -30.82
C GLU A 97 21.49 -8.63 -30.38
N GLY A 98 20.86 -9.72 -29.96
CA GLY A 98 21.51 -11.00 -29.67
C GLY A 98 21.05 -12.06 -30.66
N PHE A 99 21.52 -11.97 -31.91
CA PHE A 99 21.31 -12.95 -32.98
C PHE A 99 21.79 -14.34 -32.54
N GLY A 100 20.94 -15.33 -32.77
CA GLY A 100 21.16 -16.71 -32.37
C GLY A 100 22.33 -17.40 -33.08
N ILE A 101 22.79 -18.46 -32.41
CA ILE A 101 23.36 -19.68 -32.98
C ILE A 101 22.77 -20.84 -32.18
#